data_AF-A0A486WPM8-F1
#
_entry.id   AF-A0A486WPM8-F1
#
_cell.length_a   1.000
_cell.length_b   1.000
_cell.length_c   1.000
_cell.angle_alpha   90.00
_cell.angle_beta   90.00
_cell.angle_gamma   90.00
#
_symmetry.space_group_name_H-M   'P 1'
#
loop_
_entity.id
_entity.type
_entity.pdbx_description
1 polymer ?
#
loop_
_entity_poly.entity_id
_entity_poly.type
_entity_poly.pdbx_seq_one_letter_code
_entity_poly.pdbx_strand_id
1 'polypeptide(L)'
;MANEREKMKPLFVYGTLCPGRSNAHILEAIGGEWRPGYVTGTFYARGWGAAADFPGIVLDAHGPRVNGYLFLSDRLAAHWPMLDDFEEGYDRVPVEVTTDDGQQISAWIYQLQPRG
;
A
#
# COMPACT_ATOMS: atom_id res chain seq x y z
N MET A 1 7.17 22.00 4.73
CA MET A 1 6.19 22.16 3.62
C MET A 1 6.20 20.94 2.68
N ALA A 2 7.24 20.69 1.88
CA ALA A 2 7.28 19.52 0.96
C ALA A 2 7.29 18.16 1.69
N ASN A 3 8.10 18.04 2.74
CA ASN A 3 8.30 16.81 3.53
C ASN A 3 7.05 16.35 4.33
N GLU A 4 6.08 17.24 4.52
CA GLU A 4 4.87 16.98 5.32
C GLU A 4 3.72 16.48 4.45
N ARG A 5 3.59 17.03 3.24
CA ARG A 5 2.69 16.52 2.20
C ARG A 5 3.06 15.11 1.77
N GLU A 6 4.35 14.82 1.71
CA GLU A 6 4.86 13.48 1.41
C GLU A 6 4.52 12.46 2.52
N LYS A 7 4.49 12.90 3.79
CA LYS A 7 4.03 12.08 4.92
C LYS A 7 2.50 11.99 5.06
N MET A 8 1.74 12.85 4.39
CA MET A 8 0.27 12.81 4.40
C MET A 8 -0.32 12.05 3.21
N LYS A 9 0.51 11.51 2.31
CA LYS A 9 0.00 10.71 1.19
C LYS A 9 -0.79 9.51 1.73
N PRO A 10 -1.93 9.17 1.10
CA PRO A 10 -2.68 7.98 1.43
C PRO A 10 -1.83 6.72 1.21
N LEU A 11 -2.20 5.63 1.87
CA LEU A 11 -1.58 4.32 1.68
C LEU A 11 -2.47 3.46 0.79
N PHE A 12 -1.95 2.96 -0.33
CA PHE A 12 -2.60 1.93 -1.11
C PHE A 12 -2.23 0.55 -0.59
N VAL A 13 -3.25 -0.26 -0.28
CA VAL A 13 -3.10 -1.65 0.17
C VAL A 13 -3.83 -2.60 -0.75
N TYR A 14 -3.24 -3.78 -0.97
CA TYR A 14 -3.71 -4.79 -1.91
C TYR A 14 -3.68 -6.22 -1.32
N GLY A 15 -3.38 -6.33 -0.02
CA GLY A 15 -3.09 -7.59 0.67
C GLY A 15 -3.73 -7.70 2.04
N THR A 16 -2.97 -8.14 3.02
CA THR A 16 -3.43 -8.46 4.39
C THR A 16 -3.91 -7.24 5.18
N LEU A 17 -3.47 -6.04 4.81
CA LEU A 17 -3.93 -4.77 5.39
C LEU A 17 -5.30 -4.28 4.85
N CYS A 18 -5.86 -4.91 3.80
CA CYS A 18 -7.18 -4.52 3.28
C CYS A 18 -8.30 -4.76 4.30
N PRO A 19 -9.42 -4.01 4.23
CA PRO A 19 -10.58 -4.22 5.11
C PRO A 19 -11.03 -5.68 5.17
N GLY A 20 -11.28 -6.20 6.38
CA GLY A 20 -11.72 -7.58 6.61
C GLY A 20 -10.66 -8.65 6.31
N ARG A 21 -9.38 -8.29 6.21
CA ARG A 21 -8.24 -9.23 6.14
C ARG A 21 -7.50 -9.33 7.48
N SER A 22 -6.58 -10.27 7.59
CA SER A 22 -5.93 -10.64 8.86
C SER A 22 -5.26 -9.47 9.59
N ASN A 23 -4.71 -8.50 8.85
CA ASN A 23 -3.98 -7.37 9.40
C ASN A 23 -4.75 -6.04 9.27
N ALA A 24 -6.04 -6.08 8.88
CA ALA A 24 -6.87 -4.87 8.72
C ALA A 24 -6.92 -4.01 9.99
N HIS A 25 -6.91 -4.67 11.16
CA HIS A 25 -6.98 -4.05 12.47
C HIS A 25 -5.87 -3.01 12.71
N ILE A 26 -4.72 -3.11 12.03
CA ILE A 26 -3.61 -2.16 12.14
C ILE A 26 -4.03 -0.78 11.59
N LEU A 27 -4.61 -0.75 10.39
CA LEU A 27 -5.08 0.50 9.77
C LEU A 27 -6.40 0.97 10.37
N GLU A 28 -7.28 0.04 10.77
CA GLU A 28 -8.52 0.38 11.48
C GLU A 28 -8.24 1.08 12.81
N ALA A 29 -7.18 0.68 13.54
CA ALA A 29 -6.75 1.35 14.78
C ALA A 29 -6.21 2.77 14.52
N ILE A 30 -5.56 3.01 13.37
CA ILE A 30 -5.19 4.37 12.95
C ILE A 30 -6.45 5.17 12.66
N GLY A 31 -7.47 4.56 12.05
CA GLY A 31 -8.76 5.15 11.71
C GLY A 31 -8.69 6.19 10.59
N GLY A 32 -9.62 6.08 9.65
CA GLY A 32 -9.63 6.88 8.43
C GLY A 32 -10.71 6.37 7.47
N GLU A 33 -10.56 6.73 6.20
CA GLU A 33 -11.49 6.35 5.14
C GLU A 33 -10.85 5.38 4.15
N TRP A 34 -11.69 4.55 3.54
CA TRP A 34 -11.29 3.59 2.53
C TRP A 34 -11.92 3.96 1.21
N ARG A 35 -11.12 4.02 0.15
CA ARG A 35 -11.60 4.23 -1.21
C ARG A 35 -11.08 3.12 -2.13
N PRO A 36 -11.95 2.41 -2.88
CA PRO A 36 -11.50 1.38 -3.80
C PRO A 36 -10.68 1.98 -4.95
N GLY A 37 -9.71 1.22 -5.44
CA GLY A 37 -8.89 1.61 -6.58
C GLY A 37 -7.99 0.48 -7.05
N TYR A 38 -7.16 0.76 -8.04
CA TYR A 38 -6.19 -0.19 -8.55
C TYR A 38 -4.88 0.49 -8.95
N VAL A 39 -3.82 -0.31 -8.95
CA VAL A 39 -2.52 0.00 -9.57
C VAL A 39 -2.23 -1.05 -10.66
N THR A 40 -1.15 -0.88 -11.40
CA THR A 40 -0.68 -1.89 -12.36
C THR A 40 0.64 -2.53 -11.89
N GLY A 41 0.74 -3.84 -12.05
CA GLY A 41 1.89 -4.61 -11.60
C GLY A 41 1.64 -6.11 -11.61
N THR A 42 2.68 -6.87 -11.28
CA THR A 42 2.57 -8.32 -11.11
C THR A 42 2.25 -8.63 -9.65
N PHE A 43 1.08 -9.21 -9.40
CA PHE A 43 0.68 -9.70 -8.08
C PHE A 43 1.22 -11.12 -7.86
N TYR A 44 1.78 -11.34 -6.68
CA TYR A 44 2.23 -12.63 -6.20
C TYR A 44 1.41 -13.01 -4.97
N ALA A 45 0.82 -14.21 -4.98
CA ALA A 45 0.10 -14.73 -3.82
C ALA A 45 1.01 -14.93 -2.60
N ARG A 46 2.32 -15.09 -2.84
CA ARG A 46 3.38 -15.20 -1.84
C ARG A 46 4.60 -14.44 -2.32
N GLY A 47 5.16 -13.60 -1.45
CA GLY A 47 6.37 -12.83 -1.70
C GLY A 47 7.65 -13.67 -1.56
N TRP A 48 8.72 -13.03 -1.11
CA TRP A 48 10.00 -13.66 -0.81
C TRP A 48 10.68 -12.96 0.36
N GLY A 49 11.77 -13.54 0.88
CA GLY A 49 12.44 -13.03 2.07
C GLY A 49 11.47 -13.00 3.25
N ALA A 50 11.41 -11.86 3.96
CA ALA A 50 10.48 -11.65 5.07
C ALA A 50 8.99 -11.67 4.65
N ALA A 51 8.69 -11.51 3.36
CA ALA A 51 7.33 -11.52 2.80
C ALA A 51 6.88 -12.90 2.26
N ALA A 52 7.63 -13.99 2.49
CA ALA A 52 7.37 -15.29 1.85
C ALA A 52 5.99 -15.92 2.17
N ASP A 53 5.38 -15.56 3.31
CA ASP A 53 4.06 -16.03 3.71
C ASP A 53 2.91 -15.08 3.38
N PHE A 54 3.22 -13.94 2.75
CA PHE A 54 2.27 -12.86 2.50
C PHE A 54 2.22 -12.49 1.01
N PRO A 55 1.09 -11.95 0.52
CA PRO A 55 1.00 -11.47 -0.85
C PRO A 55 1.92 -10.29 -1.09
N GLY A 56 2.37 -10.11 -2.32
CA GLY A 56 3.20 -8.97 -2.69
C GLY A 56 2.97 -8.53 -4.12
N ILE A 57 3.40 -7.32 -4.44
CA ILE A 57 3.35 -6.75 -5.79
C ILE A 57 4.73 -6.31 -6.23
N VAL A 58 5.00 -6.43 -7.53
CA VAL A 58 6.05 -5.66 -8.20
C VAL A 58 5.36 -4.71 -9.17
N LEU A 59 5.55 -3.40 -9.00
CA LEU A 59 4.91 -2.39 -9.83
C LEU A 59 5.41 -2.44 -11.27
N ASP A 60 4.49 -2.31 -12.22
CA ASP A 60 4.77 -2.24 -13.65
C ASP A 60 3.65 -1.44 -14.33
N ALA A 61 4.00 -0.34 -15.02
CA ALA A 61 3.04 0.51 -15.73
C ALA A 61 2.30 -0.22 -16.88
N HIS A 62 2.88 -1.31 -17.39
CA HIS A 62 2.28 -2.15 -18.43
C HIS A 62 1.75 -3.48 -17.89
N GLY A 63 1.85 -3.69 -16.58
CA GLY A 63 1.41 -4.91 -15.91
C GLY A 63 -0.12 -5.01 -15.79
N PRO A 64 -0.62 -6.19 -15.37
CA PRO A 64 -2.04 -6.38 -15.04
C PRO A 64 -2.52 -5.43 -13.94
N ARG A 65 -3.84 -5.21 -13.88
CA ARG A 65 -4.45 -4.46 -12.78
C ARG A 65 -4.40 -5.27 -11.48
N VAL A 66 -3.99 -4.61 -10.40
CA VAL A 66 -4.06 -5.13 -9.04
C VAL A 66 -5.01 -4.25 -8.24
N ASN A 67 -6.16 -4.82 -7.88
CA ASN A 67 -7.18 -4.12 -7.12
C ASN A 67 -6.80 -4.03 -5.63
N GLY A 68 -7.23 -2.95 -5.00
CA GLY A 68 -6.97 -2.69 -3.59
C GLY A 68 -7.79 -1.51 -3.08
N TYR A 69 -7.29 -0.89 -2.03
CA TYR A 69 -7.91 0.27 -1.41
C TYR A 69 -6.87 1.34 -1.09
N LEU A 70 -7.23 2.59 -1.33
CA LEU A 70 -6.61 3.74 -0.70
C LEU A 70 -7.14 3.87 0.72
N PHE A 71 -6.24 3.87 1.69
CA PHE A 71 -6.49 4.27 3.07
C PHE A 71 -6.09 5.73 3.24
N LEU A 72 -7.07 6.57 3.57
CA LEU A 72 -6.90 8.01 3.77
C LEU A 72 -7.01 8.34 5.25
N SER A 73 -5.98 8.96 5.82
CA SER A 73 -6.00 9.43 7.21
C SER A 73 -4.94 10.49 7.45
N ASP A 74 -5.34 11.60 8.09
CA ASP A 74 -4.42 12.66 8.53
C ASP A 74 -3.44 12.16 9.61
N ARG A 75 -3.70 10.99 10.19
CA ARG A 75 -2.87 10.36 11.23
C ARG A 75 -1.75 9.50 10.68
N LEU A 76 -1.72 9.20 9.37
CA LEU A 76 -0.68 8.34 8.77
C LEU A 76 0.74 8.87 8.99
N ALA A 77 0.92 10.19 8.95
CA ALA A 77 2.22 10.83 9.12
C ALA A 77 2.96 10.41 10.40
N ALA A 78 2.23 10.15 11.48
CA ALA A 78 2.78 9.72 12.77
C ALA A 78 3.01 8.20 12.86
N HIS A 79 2.42 7.41 11.96
CA HIS A 79 2.42 5.95 12.01
C HIS A 79 3.35 5.29 10.99
N TRP A 80 3.97 6.05 10.09
CA TRP A 80 4.92 5.48 9.12
C TRP A 80 6.03 4.64 9.74
N PRO A 81 6.70 5.03 10.83
CA PRO A 81 7.73 4.17 11.42
C PRO A 81 7.18 2.80 11.84
N MET A 82 5.99 2.76 12.46
CA MET A 82 5.34 1.51 12.85
C MET A 82 4.96 0.65 11.64
N LEU A 83 4.45 1.28 10.57
CA LEU A 83 4.08 0.57 9.35
C LEU A 83 5.31 0.07 8.58
N ASP A 84 6.38 0.85 8.53
CA ASP A 84 7.65 0.49 7.89
C ASP A 84 8.32 -0.68 8.66
N ASP A 85 8.28 -0.67 9.99
CA ASP A 85 8.77 -1.78 10.82
C ASP A 85 7.91 -3.05 10.65
N PHE A 86 6.59 -2.90 10.51
CA PHE A 86 5.67 -4.02 10.30
C PHE A 86 5.84 -4.66 8.91
N GLU A 87 6.06 -3.84 7.88
CA GLU A 87 6.22 -4.26 6.49
C GLU A 87 7.71 -4.38 6.09
N GLU A 88 8.59 -4.78 7.01
CA GLU A 88 10.06 -4.82 6.80
C GLU A 88 10.53 -5.61 5.54
N GLY A 89 9.70 -6.54 5.06
CA GLY A 89 9.95 -7.33 3.84
C GLY A 89 9.59 -6.63 2.53
N TYR A 90 9.16 -5.37 2.60
CA TYR A 90 8.68 -4.59 1.48
C TYR A 90 9.37 -3.21 1.42
N ASP A 91 9.39 -2.61 0.24
CA ASP A 91 9.82 -1.22 0.05
C ASP A 91 8.59 -0.32 -0.05
N ARG A 92 8.55 0.74 0.77
CA ARG A 92 7.54 1.79 0.63
C ARG A 92 7.94 2.74 -0.51
N VAL A 93 7.17 2.71 -1.59
CA VAL A 93 7.43 3.49 -2.82
C VAL A 93 6.21 4.34 -3.21
N PRO A 94 6.39 5.47 -3.90
CA PRO A 94 5.25 6.25 -4.38
C PRO A 94 4.59 5.54 -5.58
N VAL A 95 3.26 5.66 -5.69
CA VAL A 95 2.49 5.10 -6.81
C VAL A 95 1.32 6.02 -7.15
N GLU A 96 0.86 5.97 -8.40
CA GLU A 96 -0.41 6.57 -8.82
C GLU A 96 -1.50 5.50 -8.81
N VAL A 97 -2.53 5.71 -8.00
CA VAL A 97 -3.69 4.81 -7.92
C VAL A 97 -4.80 5.35 -8.78
N THR A 98 -5.36 4.50 -9.65
CA THR A 98 -6.59 4.82 -10.36
C THR A 98 -7.79 4.38 -9.54
N THR A 99 -8.63 5.32 -9.16
CA THR A 99 -9.89 5.05 -8.45
C THR A 99 -10.99 4.61 -9.42
N ASP A 100 -12.10 4.11 -8.89
CA ASP A 100 -13.25 3.60 -9.66
C ASP A 100 -13.90 4.66 -10.57
N ASP A 101 -13.88 5.92 -10.17
CA ASP A 101 -14.35 7.07 -10.98
C ASP A 101 -13.30 7.56 -12.00
N GLY A 102 -12.13 6.91 -12.08
CA GLY A 102 -11.06 7.21 -13.02
C GLY A 102 -10.09 8.31 -12.56
N GLN A 103 -10.23 8.86 -11.35
CA GLN A 103 -9.24 9.80 -10.81
C GLN A 103 -7.92 9.10 -10.49
N GLN A 104 -6.81 9.78 -10.77
CA GLN A 104 -5.47 9.37 -10.33
C GLN A 104 -5.09 10.08 -9.04
N ILE A 105 -4.68 9.31 -8.04
CA ILE A 105 -4.29 9.79 -6.72
C ILE A 105 -2.90 9.27 -6.39
N SER A 106 -1.96 10.18 -6.12
CA SER A 106 -0.64 9.83 -5.58
C SER A 106 -0.76 9.23 -4.18
N ALA A 107 -0.14 8.06 -3.99
CA ALA A 107 -0.17 7.31 -2.74
C ALA A 107 1.20 6.69 -2.44
N TRP A 108 1.33 6.13 -1.24
CA TRP A 108 2.36 5.15 -0.90
C TRP A 108 1.85 3.73 -1.16
N ILE A 109 2.75 2.81 -1.44
CA ILE A 109 2.47 1.37 -1.48
C ILE A 109 3.70 0.62 -0.97
N TYR A 110 3.50 -0.51 -0.30
CA TYR A 110 4.56 -1.45 0.02
C TYR A 110 4.68 -2.46 -1.13
N GLN A 111 5.78 -2.45 -1.88
CA GLN A 111 6.05 -3.43 -2.93
C GLN A 111 7.12 -4.43 -2.49
N LEU A 112 7.21 -5.59 -3.13
CA LEU A 112 8.26 -6.55 -2.81
C LEU A 112 9.63 -5.94 -3.08
N GLN A 113 10.55 -6.13 -2.14
CA GLN A 113 11.95 -5.78 -2.31
C GLN A 113 12.55 -6.51 -3.52
N PRO A 114 13.54 -5.95 -4.23
CA PRO A 114 14.21 -6.65 -5.32
C PRO A 114 14.72 -8.04 -4.89
N ARG A 115 14.64 -9.03 -5.77
CA ARG A 115 15.34 -10.30 -5.55
C ARG A 115 16.84 -10.02 -5.68
N GLY A 116 17.59 -10.29 -4.60
CA GLY A 116 19.05 -10.24 -4.60
C GLY A 116 19.68 -11.24 -5.56
#